data_AF-A0A2S9BUR2-F1
#
_entry.id   AF-A0A2S9BUR2-F1
#
_cell.length_a   1.000
_cell.length_b   1.000
_cell.length_c   1.000
_cell.angle_alpha   90.00
_cell.angle_beta   90.00
_cell.angle_gamma   90.00
#
_symmetry.space_group_name_H-M   'P 1'
#
loop_
_entity.id
_entity.type
_entity.pdbx_description
1 polymer ?
#
loop_
_entity_poly.entity_id
_entity_poly.type
_entity_poly.pdbx_seq_one_letter_code
_entity_poly.pdbx_strand_id
1 'polypeptide(L)'
;MLRIVFLVVWLLLSAWLVIWVGEGLFGVDQRHSILPFAGEDTLGGPIIIGVAWGLLLTFGGMLSGLARRRTPRGEAQIGVGTIVEVTRTGMTVNDVPQYDLFIRVNPGAADDFIGQLRTLVQPTDLATLQVGLPVPVRYSVTDQDTVELADLSDPAVRDAMLQWRIDRGLIDPRQVRARTSGTQVPASVLEVRPTGRRREGQSELALRVLMAPEGAATWEADTTVFVYPQAIPHLQVGAPVWAFYRREDPQTVAVTIEKETAR
;
A
#
# COMPACT_ATOMS: atom_id res chain seq x y z
N MET A 1 -22.66 -16.85 0.92
CA MET A 1 -23.93 -17.48 1.34
C MET A 1 -23.95 -17.83 2.82
N LEU A 2 -22.94 -18.52 3.37
CA LEU A 2 -22.87 -18.88 4.80
C LEU A 2 -23.08 -17.70 5.78
N ARG A 3 -22.53 -16.53 5.43
CA ARG A 3 -22.65 -15.28 6.21
C ARG A 3 -24.08 -14.75 6.37
N ILE A 4 -24.89 -14.85 5.31
CA ILE A 4 -26.27 -14.37 5.30
C ILE A 4 -27.13 -15.31 6.15
N VAL A 5 -26.91 -16.62 6.02
CA VAL A 5 -27.58 -17.64 6.84
C VAL A 5 -27.30 -17.38 8.33
N PHE A 6 -26.04 -17.11 8.69
CA PHE A 6 -25.66 -16.82 10.07
C PHE A 6 -26.32 -15.56 10.63
N LEU A 7 -26.40 -14.49 9.82
CA LEU A 7 -27.04 -13.23 10.21
C LEU A 7 -28.55 -13.39 10.37
N VAL A 8 -29.20 -14.15 9.48
CA VAL A 8 -30.64 -14.46 9.59
C VAL A 8 -30.93 -15.29 10.84
N VAL A 9 -30.13 -16.32 11.11
CA VAL A 9 -30.26 -17.14 12.33
C VAL A 9 -30.07 -16.28 13.58
N TRP A 10 -29.08 -15.38 13.58
CA TRP A 10 -28.83 -14.48 14.70
C TRP A 10 -29.98 -13.50 14.95
N LEU A 11 -30.57 -12.93 13.89
CA LEU A 11 -31.74 -12.04 14.00
C LEU A 11 -32.96 -12.77 14.53
N LEU A 12 -33.20 -14.00 14.07
CA LEU A 12 -34.33 -14.83 14.54
C LEU A 12 -34.19 -15.17 16.03
N LEU A 13 -32.99 -15.56 16.48
CA LEU A 13 -32.73 -15.82 17.90
C LEU A 13 -32.88 -14.57 18.77
N SER A 14 -32.48 -13.41 18.24
CA SER A 14 -32.59 -12.14 18.96
C SER A 14 -34.04 -11.66 19.08
N ALA A 15 -34.82 -11.74 18.00
CA ALA A 15 -36.25 -11.42 18.02
C ALA A 15 -37.02 -12.32 18.99
N TRP A 16 -36.66 -13.61 19.02
CA TRP A 16 -37.24 -14.59 19.93
C TRP A 16 -36.96 -14.27 21.40
N LEU A 17 -35.73 -13.91 21.75
CA LEU A 17 -35.34 -13.52 23.10
C LEU A 17 -36.08 -12.26 23.57
N VAL A 18 -36.26 -11.29 22.67
CA VAL A 18 -37.02 -10.06 22.95
C VAL A 18 -38.49 -10.36 23.23
N ILE A 19 -39.11 -11.26 22.47
CA ILE A 19 -40.50 -11.69 22.71
C ILE A 19 -40.62 -12.37 24.07
N TRP A 20 -39.71 -13.30 24.41
CA TRP A 20 -39.75 -14.00 25.69
C TRP A 20 -39.54 -13.07 26.90
N VAL A 21 -38.56 -12.16 26.82
CA VAL A 21 -38.34 -11.14 27.85
C VAL A 21 -39.56 -10.23 27.97
N GLY A 22 -40.17 -9.83 26.86
CA GLY A 22 -41.41 -9.04 26.83
C GLY A 22 -42.57 -9.76 27.52
N GLU A 23 -42.85 -11.01 27.16
CA GLU A 23 -43.90 -11.83 27.78
C GLU A 23 -43.70 -11.97 29.29
N GLY A 24 -42.46 -12.17 29.74
CA GLY A 24 -42.11 -12.19 31.16
C GLY A 24 -42.29 -10.84 31.87
N LEU A 25 -41.93 -9.72 31.23
CA LEU A 25 -42.02 -8.38 31.83
C LEU A 25 -43.49 -7.91 31.97
N PHE A 26 -44.36 -8.33 31.05
CA PHE A 26 -45.78 -7.96 31.03
C PHE A 26 -46.69 -8.96 31.76
N GLY A 27 -46.12 -9.93 32.49
CA GLY A 27 -46.87 -10.85 33.36
C GLY A 27 -47.70 -11.88 32.60
N VAL A 28 -47.37 -12.16 31.34
CA VAL A 28 -48.01 -13.20 30.52
C VAL A 28 -47.54 -14.57 31.01
N ASP A 29 -48.47 -15.51 31.20
CA ASP A 29 -48.13 -16.88 31.60
C ASP A 29 -47.34 -17.57 30.46
N GLN A 30 -46.03 -17.72 30.67
CA GLN A 30 -45.08 -18.26 29.69
C GLN A 30 -45.37 -19.72 29.30
N ARG A 31 -46.26 -20.38 30.02
CA ARG A 31 -46.79 -21.73 29.69
C ARG A 31 -47.68 -21.74 28.47
N HIS A 32 -48.17 -20.57 28.02
CA HIS A 32 -48.99 -20.42 26.80
C HIS A 32 -48.29 -19.50 25.78
N SER A 33 -46.96 -19.47 25.79
CA SER A 33 -46.19 -18.69 24.82
C SER A 33 -46.49 -19.19 23.39
N ILE A 34 -46.47 -18.26 22.45
CA ILE A 34 -46.74 -18.51 21.02
C ILE A 34 -45.62 -19.38 20.38
N LEU A 35 -44.54 -19.62 21.12
CA LEU A 35 -43.32 -20.26 20.63
C LEU A 35 -43.23 -21.73 21.10
N PRO A 36 -43.04 -22.70 20.18
CA PRO A 36 -43.38 -24.12 20.37
C PRO A 36 -42.45 -24.95 21.28
N PHE A 37 -41.53 -24.32 22.02
CA PHE A 37 -40.55 -25.02 22.87
C PHE A 37 -40.76 -24.85 24.38
N ALA A 38 -41.86 -24.20 24.80
CA ALA A 38 -42.25 -24.09 26.20
C ALA A 38 -43.03 -25.35 26.66
N GLY A 39 -42.34 -26.48 26.79
CA GLY A 39 -42.83 -27.63 27.56
C GLY A 39 -42.63 -27.42 29.06
N GLU A 40 -43.09 -28.39 29.89
CA GLU A 40 -43.13 -28.33 31.36
C GLU A 40 -41.84 -27.84 32.07
N ASP A 41 -40.68 -27.93 31.41
CA ASP A 41 -39.42 -27.32 31.83
C ASP A 41 -39.22 -25.88 31.27
N THR A 42 -39.92 -24.94 31.91
CA THR A 42 -39.92 -23.49 31.60
C THR A 42 -38.55 -22.79 31.51
N LEU A 43 -37.48 -23.41 32.00
CA LEU A 43 -36.13 -22.82 32.04
C LEU A 43 -35.16 -23.38 30.99
N GLY A 44 -35.47 -24.51 30.33
CA GLY A 44 -34.53 -25.17 29.41
C GLY A 44 -34.25 -24.38 28.13
N GLY A 45 -35.29 -23.86 27.49
CA GLY A 45 -35.18 -23.07 26.25
C GLY A 45 -34.34 -21.79 26.40
N PRO A 46 -34.63 -20.93 27.39
CA PRO A 46 -33.85 -19.71 27.64
C PRO A 46 -32.38 -19.98 27.97
N ILE A 47 -32.08 -21.04 28.73
CA ILE A 47 -30.70 -21.40 29.10
C ILE A 47 -29.91 -21.87 27.87
N ILE A 48 -30.47 -22.77 27.06
CA ILE A 48 -29.80 -23.26 25.84
C ILE A 48 -29.50 -22.10 24.90
N ILE A 49 -30.42 -21.14 24.79
CA ILE A 49 -30.27 -20.00 23.90
C ILE A 49 -29.33 -18.96 24.48
N GLY A 50 -29.35 -18.69 25.78
CA GLY A 50 -28.33 -17.88 26.45
C GLY A 50 -26.92 -18.47 26.30
N VAL A 51 -26.78 -19.79 26.40
CA VAL A 51 -25.50 -20.50 26.16
C VAL A 51 -25.09 -20.43 24.69
N ALA A 52 -26.02 -20.63 23.75
CA ALA A 52 -25.76 -20.47 22.33
C ALA A 52 -25.38 -19.03 21.97
N TRP A 53 -25.99 -18.03 22.61
CA TRP A 53 -25.69 -16.60 22.46
C TRP A 53 -24.32 -16.25 23.03
N GLY A 54 -23.99 -16.78 24.23
CA GLY A 54 -22.68 -16.65 24.86
C GLY A 54 -21.57 -17.28 24.03
N LEU A 55 -21.79 -18.48 23.49
CA LEU A 55 -20.88 -19.11 22.53
C LEU A 55 -20.79 -18.32 21.21
N LEU A 56 -21.90 -17.83 20.69
CA LEU A 56 -21.93 -17.00 19.48
C LEU A 56 -21.22 -15.66 19.66
N LEU A 57 -21.17 -15.07 20.86
CA LEU A 57 -20.38 -13.86 21.13
C LEU A 57 -18.90 -14.19 21.37
N THR A 58 -18.61 -15.27 22.10
CA THR A 58 -17.23 -15.69 22.41
C THR A 58 -16.51 -16.18 21.15
N PHE A 59 -17.20 -16.86 20.25
CA PHE A 59 -16.70 -17.23 18.91
C PHE A 59 -17.03 -16.18 17.84
N GLY A 60 -18.01 -15.30 18.06
CA GLY A 60 -18.36 -14.16 17.18
C GLY A 60 -17.40 -12.99 17.27
N GLY A 61 -16.43 -13.02 18.19
CA GLY A 61 -15.19 -12.24 18.07
C GLY A 61 -14.44 -12.49 16.75
N MET A 62 -14.73 -13.59 16.04
CA MET A 62 -14.25 -13.81 14.66
C MET A 62 -15.01 -12.98 13.60
N LEU A 63 -16.16 -12.38 13.91
CA LEU A 63 -16.89 -11.50 12.98
C LEU A 63 -16.41 -10.04 13.03
N SER A 64 -15.74 -9.62 14.12
CA SER A 64 -15.06 -8.32 14.20
C SER A 64 -13.62 -8.36 13.67
N GLY A 65 -13.08 -9.54 13.37
CA GLY A 65 -11.74 -9.78 12.83
C GLY A 65 -11.53 -9.41 11.36
N LEU A 66 -12.35 -8.55 10.78
CA LEU A 66 -12.17 -8.03 9.42
C LEU A 66 -12.05 -6.52 9.46
N ALA A 67 -10.85 -6.05 9.79
CA ALA A 67 -10.32 -4.87 9.11
C ALA A 67 -10.27 -5.22 7.61
N ARG A 68 -11.42 -5.10 6.94
CA ARG A 68 -11.58 -5.29 5.51
C ARG A 68 -10.56 -4.32 4.91
N ARG A 69 -9.52 -4.84 4.26
CA ARG A 69 -8.62 -4.05 3.43
C ARG A 69 -9.54 -3.24 2.52
N ARG A 70 -9.63 -1.94 2.77
CA ARG A 70 -10.52 -1.06 2.01
C ARG A 70 -9.82 -0.88 0.67
N THR A 71 -10.21 -1.70 -0.29
CA THR A 71 -9.86 -1.50 -1.69
C THR A 71 -10.66 -0.29 -2.20
N PRO A 72 -10.04 0.64 -2.96
CA PRO A 72 -10.75 1.74 -3.57
C PRO A 72 -11.95 1.20 -4.36
N ARG A 73 -13.14 1.78 -4.16
CA ARG A 73 -14.31 1.35 -4.92
C ARG A 73 -14.31 1.99 -6.31
N GLY A 74 -14.63 1.20 -7.33
CA GLY A 74 -14.74 1.66 -8.71
C GLY A 74 -13.50 1.34 -9.56
N GLU A 75 -13.34 2.07 -10.66
CA GLU A 75 -12.22 1.90 -11.57
C GLU A 75 -10.94 2.46 -10.93
N ALA A 76 -10.03 1.54 -10.57
CA ALA A 76 -8.77 1.89 -9.94
C ALA A 76 -7.75 2.37 -10.98
N GLN A 77 -7.24 3.58 -10.78
CA GLN A 77 -6.16 4.19 -11.55
C GLN A 77 -4.86 4.11 -10.75
N ILE A 78 -3.73 4.12 -11.46
CA ILE A 78 -2.39 4.12 -10.87
C ILE A 78 -1.85 5.55 -10.94
N GLY A 79 -1.29 6.03 -9.84
CA GLY A 79 -0.61 7.31 -9.78
C GLY A 79 0.48 7.33 -8.73
N VAL A 80 1.06 8.50 -8.53
CA VAL A 80 2.06 8.75 -7.49
C VAL A 80 1.48 9.72 -6.49
N GLY A 81 1.41 9.30 -5.23
CA GLY A 81 0.99 10.13 -4.11
C GLY A 81 2.16 10.49 -3.23
N THR A 82 2.02 11.53 -2.41
CA THR A 82 3.02 11.93 -1.40
C THR A 82 2.45 11.74 -0.01
N ILE A 83 3.16 11.07 0.89
CA ILE A 83 2.74 10.92 2.29
C ILE A 83 2.74 12.30 2.94
N VAL A 84 1.60 12.74 3.49
CA VAL A 84 1.47 14.02 4.20
C VAL A 84 1.41 13.85 5.71
N GLU A 85 0.90 12.71 6.19
CA GLU A 85 0.78 12.41 7.61
C GLU A 85 0.82 10.90 7.86
N VAL A 86 1.42 10.51 8.98
CA VAL A 86 1.50 9.13 9.46
C VAL A 86 1.03 9.10 10.91
N THR A 87 -0.09 8.43 11.16
CA THR A 87 -0.72 8.41 12.48
C THR A 87 -0.92 6.97 12.95
N ARG A 88 -0.45 6.66 14.17
CA ARG A 88 -0.63 5.33 14.76
C ARG A 88 -2.06 5.18 15.25
N THR A 89 -2.74 4.09 14.89
CA THR A 89 -4.15 3.89 15.27
C THR A 89 -4.34 3.41 16.71
N GLY A 90 -3.25 2.99 17.38
CA GLY A 90 -3.29 2.35 18.69
C GLY A 90 -3.64 0.86 18.65
N MET A 91 -3.99 0.31 17.47
CA MET A 91 -4.26 -1.11 17.27
C MET A 91 -3.00 -1.87 16.85
N THR A 92 -2.87 -3.11 17.31
CA THR A 92 -1.85 -4.08 16.88
C THR A 92 -2.53 -5.38 16.46
N VAL A 93 -2.02 -6.02 15.40
CA VAL A 93 -2.47 -7.35 14.97
C VAL A 93 -1.24 -8.24 14.92
N ASN A 94 -1.21 -9.31 15.73
CA ASN A 94 -0.04 -10.19 15.89
C ASN A 94 1.25 -9.40 16.17
N ASP A 95 1.21 -8.49 17.14
CA ASP A 95 2.32 -7.60 17.54
C ASP A 95 2.81 -6.63 16.45
N VAL A 96 2.17 -6.59 15.28
CA VAL A 96 2.44 -5.60 14.24
C VAL A 96 1.54 -4.38 14.44
N PRO A 97 2.09 -3.16 14.64
CA PRO A 97 1.30 -1.95 14.79
C PRO A 97 0.60 -1.53 13.50
N GLN A 98 -0.62 -1.01 13.66
CA GLN A 98 -1.41 -0.44 12.56
C GLN A 98 -1.24 1.08 12.50
N TYR A 99 -1.14 1.59 11.27
CA TYR A 99 -1.00 3.01 10.96
C TYR A 99 -2.06 3.45 9.94
N ASP A 100 -2.48 4.70 10.09
CA ASP A 100 -3.20 5.47 9.09
C ASP A 100 -2.19 6.39 8.39
N LEU A 101 -2.05 6.19 7.08
CA LEU A 101 -1.22 6.99 6.19
C LEU A 101 -2.15 7.89 5.38
N PHE A 102 -1.94 9.20 5.48
CA PHE A 102 -2.64 10.16 4.63
C PHE A 102 -1.73 10.50 3.45
N ILE A 103 -2.23 10.29 2.24
CA ILE A 103 -1.46 10.41 1.02
C ILE A 103 -2.16 11.43 0.12
N ARG A 104 -1.44 12.51 -0.22
CA ARG A 104 -1.91 13.46 -1.23
C ARG A 104 -1.64 12.88 -2.62
N VAL A 105 -2.70 12.67 -3.38
CA VAL A 105 -2.63 12.17 -4.76
C VAL A 105 -2.87 13.34 -5.70
N ASN A 106 -2.03 13.46 -6.73
CA ASN A 106 -2.23 14.38 -7.83
C ASN A 106 -2.65 13.56 -9.07
N PRO A 107 -3.96 13.33 -9.26
CA PRO A 107 -4.46 12.72 -10.48
C PRO A 107 -4.31 13.78 -11.58
N GLY A 108 -3.30 13.70 -12.45
CA GLY A 108 -2.90 14.83 -13.32
C GLY A 108 -3.99 15.52 -14.19
N ALA A 109 -5.20 14.96 -14.29
CA ALA A 109 -6.37 15.56 -14.96
C ALA A 109 -7.46 16.11 -14.02
N ALA A 110 -7.33 15.94 -12.70
CA ALA A 110 -8.29 16.32 -11.68
C ALA A 110 -7.60 17.03 -10.50
N ASP A 111 -8.40 17.58 -9.59
CA ASP A 111 -7.87 18.26 -8.40
C ASP A 111 -7.15 17.28 -7.48
N ASP A 112 -6.15 17.80 -6.76
CA ASP A 112 -5.45 17.08 -5.71
C ASP A 112 -6.43 16.70 -4.59
N PHE A 113 -6.33 15.46 -4.12
CA PHE A 113 -7.11 14.99 -2.97
C PHE A 113 -6.20 14.25 -1.98
N ILE A 114 -6.71 14.06 -0.76
CA ILE A 114 -6.01 13.31 0.30
C ILE A 114 -6.78 12.02 0.53
N GLY A 115 -6.15 10.90 0.20
CA GLY A 115 -6.67 9.57 0.50
C GLY A 115 -6.05 8.99 1.76
N GLN A 116 -6.79 8.10 2.42
CA GLN A 116 -6.33 7.35 3.58
C GLN A 116 -5.97 5.91 3.20
N LEU A 117 -4.81 5.46 3.66
CA LEU A 117 -4.37 4.07 3.64
C LEU A 117 -4.19 3.58 5.07
N ARG A 118 -4.96 2.57 5.47
CA ARG A 118 -4.77 1.86 6.72
C ARG A 118 -3.97 0.59 6.49
N THR A 119 -2.80 0.47 7.11
CA THR A 119 -1.93 -0.69 6.91
C THR A 119 -1.21 -1.10 8.19
N LEU A 120 -0.82 -2.37 8.25
CA LEU A 120 0.09 -2.90 9.25
C LEU A 120 1.51 -2.64 8.78
N VAL A 121 2.33 -2.04 9.63
CA VAL A 121 3.72 -1.70 9.31
C VAL A 121 4.63 -2.39 10.31
N GLN A 122 5.59 -3.18 9.82
CA GLN A 122 6.56 -3.79 10.70
C GLN A 122 7.48 -2.72 11.31
N PRO A 123 7.97 -2.90 12.55
CA PRO A 123 8.86 -1.93 13.17
C PRO A 123 10.12 -1.60 12.34
N THR A 124 10.63 -2.57 11.58
CA THR A 124 11.77 -2.41 10.67
C THR A 124 11.47 -1.49 9.49
N ASP A 125 10.21 -1.47 9.04
CA ASP A 125 9.79 -0.77 7.82
C ASP A 125 9.33 0.66 8.15
N LEU A 126 9.08 0.99 9.41
CA LEU A 126 8.64 2.33 9.83
C LEU A 126 9.58 3.45 9.40
N ALA A 127 10.89 3.20 9.42
CA ALA A 127 11.88 4.19 8.99
C ALA A 127 11.72 4.59 7.52
N THR A 128 11.07 3.75 6.71
CA THR A 128 10.80 4.00 5.28
C THR A 128 9.56 4.86 5.05
N LEU A 129 8.64 4.96 6.02
CA LEU A 129 7.41 5.73 5.89
C LEU A 129 7.59 7.14 6.43
N GLN A 130 8.12 8.02 5.58
CA GLN A 130 8.38 9.42 5.93
C GLN A 130 7.43 10.36 5.20
N VAL A 131 7.03 11.42 5.87
CA VAL A 131 6.30 12.53 5.25
C VAL A 131 7.14 13.14 4.14
N GLY A 132 6.52 13.39 2.98
CA GLY A 132 7.19 13.88 1.77
C GLY A 132 7.70 12.78 0.84
N LEU A 133 7.62 11.50 1.23
CA LEU A 133 8.01 10.41 0.35
C LEU A 133 6.94 10.18 -0.74
N PRO A 134 7.31 10.20 -2.04
CA PRO A 134 6.43 9.74 -3.10
C PRO A 134 6.29 8.22 -3.03
N VAL A 135 5.04 7.77 -3.08
CA VAL A 135 4.66 6.37 -3.05
C VAL A 135 3.71 6.07 -4.23
N PRO A 136 3.89 4.93 -4.91
CA PRO A 136 2.97 4.52 -5.94
C PRO A 136 1.64 4.11 -5.30
N VAL A 137 0.53 4.63 -5.82
CA VAL A 137 -0.80 4.37 -5.27
C VAL A 137 -1.79 3.94 -6.34
N ARG A 138 -2.71 3.08 -5.93
CA ARG A 138 -3.97 2.82 -6.62
C ARG A 138 -5.07 3.64 -5.95
N TYR A 139 -5.79 4.39 -6.75
CA TYR A 139 -6.87 5.26 -6.29
C TYR A 139 -8.07 5.18 -7.23
N SER A 140 -9.24 5.59 -6.76
CA SER A 140 -10.44 5.73 -7.58
C SER A 140 -10.85 7.20 -7.61
N VAL A 141 -11.22 7.71 -8.79
CA VAL A 141 -11.76 9.07 -8.90
C VAL A 141 -13.14 9.21 -8.24
N THR A 142 -13.85 8.09 -8.07
CA THR A 142 -15.18 8.05 -7.41
C THR A 142 -15.11 7.74 -5.91
N ASP A 143 -13.98 7.23 -5.42
CA ASP A 143 -13.71 6.92 -4.01
C ASP A 143 -12.31 7.46 -3.64
N GLN A 144 -12.28 8.75 -3.33
CA GLN A 144 -11.05 9.51 -3.03
C GLN A 144 -10.60 9.35 -1.57
N ASP A 145 -11.48 8.84 -0.70
CA ASP A 145 -11.19 8.65 0.72
C ASP A 145 -10.22 7.49 0.96
N THR A 146 -10.16 6.54 0.02
CA THR A 146 -9.40 5.30 0.17
C THR A 146 -8.34 5.17 -0.92
N VAL A 147 -7.09 4.91 -0.50
CA VAL A 147 -5.98 4.62 -1.41
C VAL A 147 -5.25 3.35 -0.99
N GLU A 148 -4.65 2.67 -1.96
CA GLU A 148 -3.81 1.48 -1.74
C GLU A 148 -2.42 1.70 -2.31
N LEU A 149 -1.40 1.08 -1.71
CA LEU A 149 -0.08 1.04 -2.34
C LEU A 149 -0.13 0.16 -3.58
N ALA A 150 0.40 0.67 -4.69
CA ALA A 150 0.54 -0.11 -5.90
C ALA A 150 1.84 -0.94 -5.85
N ASP A 151 1.81 -2.09 -6.51
CA ASP A 151 2.94 -3.01 -6.54
C ASP A 151 3.98 -2.54 -7.57
N LEU A 152 5.23 -2.35 -7.14
CA LEU A 152 6.36 -1.98 -8.01
C LEU A 152 6.76 -3.11 -8.99
N SER A 153 6.29 -4.34 -8.76
CA SER A 153 6.46 -5.44 -9.70
C SER A 153 5.64 -5.24 -11.00
N ASP A 154 4.58 -4.43 -10.94
CA ASP A 154 3.71 -4.11 -12.06
C ASP A 154 4.38 -3.11 -13.02
N PRO A 155 4.53 -3.45 -14.33
CA PRO A 155 5.09 -2.54 -15.32
C PRO A 155 4.39 -1.19 -15.38
N ALA A 156 3.06 -1.14 -15.26
CA ALA A 156 2.31 0.12 -15.33
C ALA A 156 2.63 1.06 -14.16
N VAL A 157 2.90 0.50 -12.98
CA VAL A 157 3.30 1.27 -11.80
C VAL A 157 4.71 1.82 -11.96
N ARG A 158 5.64 1.02 -12.48
CA ARG A 158 7.00 1.48 -12.78
C ARG A 158 7.00 2.61 -13.81
N ASP A 159 6.17 2.49 -14.84
CA ASP A 159 6.04 3.50 -15.88
C ASP A 159 5.45 4.80 -15.33
N ALA A 160 4.42 4.72 -14.48
CA ALA A 160 3.87 5.88 -13.79
C ALA A 160 4.89 6.57 -12.88
N MET A 161 5.69 5.79 -12.13
CA MET A 161 6.77 6.32 -11.29
C MET A 161 7.88 6.98 -12.13
N LEU A 162 8.25 6.36 -13.25
CA LEU A 162 9.24 6.93 -14.17
C LEU A 162 8.74 8.25 -14.77
N GLN A 163 7.49 8.28 -15.24
CA GLN A 163 6.88 9.49 -15.78
C GLN A 163 6.82 10.61 -14.74
N TRP A 164 6.39 10.30 -13.51
CA TRP A 164 6.41 11.26 -12.42
C TRP A 164 7.80 11.84 -12.15
N ARG A 165 8.86 11.02 -12.20
CA ARG A 165 10.24 11.50 -12.06
C ARG A 165 10.66 12.42 -13.21
N ILE A 166 10.20 12.15 -14.43
CA ILE A 166 10.44 13.01 -15.61
C ILE A 166 9.73 14.35 -15.43
N ASP A 167 8.44 14.33 -15.08
CA ASP A 167 7.61 15.53 -14.93
C ASP A 167 8.13 16.45 -13.82
N ARG A 168 8.71 15.88 -12.76
CA ARG A 168 9.35 16.62 -11.65
C ARG A 168 10.80 17.05 -11.93
N GLY A 169 11.31 16.76 -13.13
CA GLY A 169 12.68 17.10 -13.52
C GLY A 169 13.74 16.42 -12.65
N LEU A 170 13.46 15.19 -12.19
CA LEU A 170 14.40 14.34 -11.44
C LEU A 170 15.25 13.46 -12.38
N ILE A 171 14.97 13.51 -13.68
CA ILE A 171 15.76 12.90 -14.75
C ILE A 171 16.13 14.03 -15.71
N ASP A 172 17.42 14.12 -16.07
CA ASP A 172 17.85 15.10 -17.07
C ASP A 172 17.14 14.81 -18.41
N PRO A 173 16.57 15.82 -19.10
CA PRO A 173 15.89 15.63 -20.39
C PRO A 173 16.70 14.85 -21.43
N ARG A 174 18.03 14.96 -21.42
CA ARG A 174 18.92 14.22 -22.32
C ARG A 174 18.91 12.73 -22.00
N GLN A 175 18.86 12.39 -20.71
CA GLN A 175 18.85 11.01 -20.21
C GLN A 175 17.50 10.31 -20.37
N VAL A 176 16.40 11.04 -20.54
CA VAL A 176 15.04 10.44 -20.66
C VAL A 176 14.99 9.37 -21.74
N ARG A 177 15.56 9.64 -22.92
CA ARG A 177 15.58 8.65 -24.02
C ARG A 177 16.40 7.41 -23.68
N ALA A 178 17.55 7.60 -23.03
CA ALA A 178 18.35 6.48 -22.54
C ALA A 178 17.56 5.67 -21.51
N ARG A 179 16.83 6.32 -20.61
CA ARG A 179 16.05 5.65 -19.57
C ARG A 179 14.84 4.87 -20.10
N THR A 180 14.19 5.34 -21.16
CA THR A 180 12.94 4.75 -21.68
C THR A 180 13.16 3.71 -22.78
N SER A 181 14.23 3.84 -23.57
CA SER A 181 14.49 3.03 -24.77
C SER A 181 15.93 2.55 -24.89
N GLY A 182 16.78 2.89 -23.92
CA GLY A 182 18.17 2.48 -23.91
C GLY A 182 18.34 1.00 -23.58
N THR A 183 19.50 0.48 -23.95
CA THR A 183 19.92 -0.87 -23.56
C THR A 183 20.50 -0.82 -22.16
N GLN A 184 20.01 -1.68 -21.28
CA GLN A 184 20.53 -1.81 -19.92
C GLN A 184 21.80 -2.66 -19.91
N VAL A 185 22.84 -2.17 -19.23
CA VAL A 185 24.13 -2.86 -19.08
C VAL A 185 24.67 -2.69 -17.67
N PRO A 186 25.51 -3.63 -17.19
CA PRO A 186 26.16 -3.45 -15.91
C PRO A 186 27.19 -2.32 -16.02
N ALA A 187 27.34 -1.59 -14.92
CA ALA A 187 28.31 -0.52 -14.78
C ALA A 187 28.86 -0.48 -13.36
N SER A 188 29.96 0.24 -13.17
CA SER A 188 30.56 0.47 -11.86
C SER A 188 30.82 1.95 -11.65
N VAL A 189 30.52 2.45 -10.45
CA VAL A 189 30.76 3.85 -10.12
C VAL A 189 32.26 4.08 -9.92
N LEU A 190 32.85 4.99 -10.69
CA LEU A 190 34.26 5.38 -10.58
C LEU A 190 34.44 6.63 -9.71
N GLU A 191 33.50 7.57 -9.80
CA GLU A 191 33.55 8.83 -9.09
C GLU A 191 32.15 9.28 -8.68
N VAL A 192 32.04 9.95 -7.54
CA VAL A 192 30.79 10.45 -6.98
C VAL A 192 31.03 11.84 -6.42
N ARG A 193 30.21 12.80 -6.83
CA ARG A 193 30.29 14.17 -6.33
C ARG A 193 28.89 14.74 -6.11
N PRO A 194 28.55 15.23 -4.92
CA PRO A 194 27.31 15.98 -4.74
C PRO A 194 27.38 17.29 -5.53
N THR A 195 26.34 17.62 -6.28
CA THR A 195 26.28 18.89 -7.05
C THR A 195 25.80 20.07 -6.19
N GLY A 196 25.24 19.77 -5.01
CA GLY A 196 24.58 20.74 -4.13
C GLY A 196 23.11 21.00 -4.47
N ARG A 197 22.60 20.50 -5.60
CA ARG A 197 21.18 20.62 -5.95
C ARG A 197 20.34 19.58 -5.22
N ARG A 198 19.15 19.99 -4.78
CA ARG A 198 18.15 19.12 -4.14
C ARG A 198 16.76 19.39 -4.71
N ARG A 199 15.97 18.33 -4.88
CA ARG A 199 14.58 18.37 -5.39
C ARG A 199 13.80 17.21 -4.80
N GLU A 200 12.56 17.44 -4.36
CA GLU A 200 11.66 16.37 -3.88
C GLU A 200 12.31 15.44 -2.82
N GLY A 201 13.08 16.03 -1.89
CA GLY A 201 13.84 15.29 -0.86
C GLY A 201 15.07 14.52 -1.36
N GLN A 202 15.34 14.55 -2.67
CA GLN A 202 16.47 13.89 -3.32
C GLN A 202 17.64 14.86 -3.51
N SER A 203 18.86 14.36 -3.40
CA SER A 203 20.09 15.11 -3.73
C SER A 203 20.59 14.68 -5.10
N GLU A 204 21.04 15.65 -5.89
CA GLU A 204 21.68 15.37 -7.18
C GLU A 204 23.15 15.02 -6.97
N LEU A 205 23.55 13.90 -7.55
CA LEU A 205 24.92 13.42 -7.59
C LEU A 205 25.41 13.43 -9.04
N ALA A 206 26.59 13.97 -9.27
CA ALA A 206 27.35 13.73 -10.48
C ALA A 206 28.20 12.47 -10.30
N LEU A 207 28.05 11.53 -11.23
CA LEU A 207 28.73 10.25 -11.23
C LEU A 207 29.58 10.13 -12.48
N ARG A 208 30.76 9.54 -12.34
CA ARG A 208 31.48 8.94 -13.46
C ARG A 208 31.35 7.43 -13.34
N VAL A 209 30.89 6.77 -14.40
CA VAL A 209 30.62 5.33 -14.40
C VAL A 209 31.42 4.62 -15.48
N LEU A 210 31.93 3.43 -15.16
CA LEU A 210 32.52 2.51 -16.10
C LEU A 210 31.44 1.59 -16.64
N MET A 211 31.10 1.77 -17.91
CA MET A 211 30.13 0.97 -18.65
C MET A 211 30.78 -0.35 -19.06
N ALA A 212 30.11 -1.48 -18.79
CA ALA A 212 30.63 -2.81 -19.09
C ALA A 212 29.59 -3.69 -19.81
N PRO A 213 29.17 -3.32 -21.04
CA PRO A 213 28.30 -4.20 -21.83
C PRO A 213 28.92 -5.57 -22.07
N GLU A 214 28.08 -6.60 -22.11
CA GLU A 214 28.51 -7.94 -22.52
C GLU A 214 28.95 -7.93 -24.00
N GLY A 215 30.14 -8.48 -24.27
CA GLY A 215 30.66 -8.65 -25.63
C GLY A 215 31.15 -7.37 -26.33
N ALA A 216 31.27 -6.26 -25.62
CA ALA A 216 31.82 -5.01 -26.16
C ALA A 216 32.87 -4.38 -25.22
N ALA A 217 33.65 -3.44 -25.75
CA ALA A 217 34.65 -2.72 -24.97
C ALA A 217 33.98 -1.86 -23.88
N THR A 218 34.66 -1.72 -22.74
CA THR A 218 34.23 -0.84 -21.65
C THR A 218 34.56 0.62 -21.97
N TRP A 219 33.75 1.56 -21.50
CA TRP A 219 34.05 2.99 -21.58
C TRP A 219 33.58 3.74 -20.33
N GLU A 220 34.13 4.92 -20.10
CA GLU A 220 33.67 5.82 -19.05
C GLU A 220 32.60 6.79 -19.59
N ALA A 221 31.61 7.09 -18.76
CA ALA A 221 30.60 8.10 -19.04
C ALA A 221 30.29 8.92 -17.78
N ASP A 222 30.08 10.23 -17.99
CA ASP A 222 29.62 11.14 -16.94
C ASP A 222 28.09 11.23 -16.95
N THR A 223 27.48 11.23 -15.77
CA THR A 223 26.03 11.30 -15.61
C THR A 223 25.64 11.99 -14.32
N THR A 224 24.38 12.40 -14.22
CA THR A 224 23.79 12.97 -13.02
C THR A 224 22.54 12.20 -12.63
N VAL A 225 22.35 11.98 -11.33
CA VAL A 225 21.18 11.27 -10.80
C VAL A 225 20.66 11.94 -9.53
N PHE A 226 19.34 12.08 -9.43
CA PHE A 226 18.66 12.43 -8.18
C PHE A 226 18.37 11.17 -7.38
N VAL A 227 18.87 11.12 -6.13
CA VAL A 227 18.65 10.01 -5.22
C VAL A 227 18.25 10.45 -3.83
N TYR A 228 17.46 9.61 -3.17
CA TYR A 228 17.14 9.80 -1.76
C TYR A 228 18.37 9.56 -0.87
N PRO A 229 18.45 10.19 0.32
CA PRO A 229 19.55 10.01 1.26
C PRO A 229 19.87 8.54 1.57
N GLN A 230 18.86 7.71 1.75
CA GLN A 230 19.00 6.27 2.01
C GLN A 230 19.58 5.46 0.85
N ALA A 231 19.51 5.99 -0.38
CA ALA A 231 20.05 5.34 -1.57
C ALA A 231 21.51 5.72 -1.84
N ILE A 232 22.02 6.82 -1.25
CA ILE A 232 23.40 7.30 -1.43
C ILE A 232 24.46 6.22 -1.10
N PRO A 233 24.33 5.40 -0.03
CA PRO A 233 25.30 4.35 0.27
C PRO A 233 25.47 3.31 -0.86
N HIS A 234 24.47 3.15 -1.74
CA HIS A 234 24.52 2.22 -2.87
C HIS A 234 25.19 2.82 -4.12
N LEU A 235 25.57 4.10 -4.09
CA LEU A 235 26.22 4.81 -5.19
C LEU A 235 27.65 5.24 -4.82
N GLN A 236 28.35 4.45 -4.01
CA GLN A 236 29.76 4.71 -3.66
C GLN A 236 30.71 4.28 -4.78
N VAL A 237 31.95 4.78 -4.75
CA VAL A 237 33.01 4.32 -5.67
C VAL A 237 33.18 2.81 -5.54
N GLY A 238 33.20 2.12 -6.68
CA GLY A 238 33.23 0.66 -6.78
C GLY A 238 31.86 -0.02 -6.69
N ALA A 239 30.78 0.72 -6.40
CA ALA A 239 29.46 0.12 -6.31
C ALA A 239 28.99 -0.41 -7.68
N PRO A 240 28.45 -1.64 -7.74
CA PRO A 240 27.82 -2.16 -8.93
C PRO A 240 26.47 -1.47 -9.13
N VAL A 241 26.25 -0.97 -10.34
CA VAL A 241 25.01 -0.30 -10.75
C VAL A 241 24.59 -0.79 -12.13
N TRP A 242 23.37 -0.47 -12.52
CA TRP A 242 22.90 -0.67 -13.89
C TRP A 242 22.78 0.67 -14.59
N ALA A 243 23.15 0.68 -15.86
CA ALA A 243 23.16 1.88 -16.66
C ALA A 243 22.44 1.64 -17.99
N PHE A 244 21.70 2.64 -18.46
CA PHE A 244 21.02 2.62 -19.74
C PHE A 244 21.71 3.59 -20.68
N TYR A 245 21.96 3.15 -21.92
CA TYR A 245 22.53 3.99 -22.97
C TYR A 245 21.87 3.68 -24.31
N ARG A 246 22.05 4.55 -25.30
CA ARG A 246 21.61 4.30 -26.69
C ARG A 246 22.83 4.17 -27.57
N ARG A 247 22.81 3.24 -28.53
CA ARG A 247 23.96 3.01 -29.43
C ARG A 247 24.32 4.25 -30.27
N GLU A 248 23.33 5.07 -30.61
CA GLU A 248 23.53 6.32 -31.34
C GLU A 248 24.13 7.46 -30.49
N ASP A 249 24.04 7.36 -29.15
CA ASP A 249 24.62 8.31 -28.21
C ASP A 249 25.10 7.57 -26.94
N PRO A 250 26.28 6.91 -26.99
CA PRO A 250 26.77 6.08 -25.89
C PRO A 250 27.22 6.86 -24.64
N GLN A 251 27.38 8.17 -24.76
CA GLN A 251 27.86 9.04 -23.68
C GLN A 251 26.71 9.55 -22.81
N THR A 252 25.49 9.64 -23.35
CA THR A 252 24.31 9.97 -22.56
C THR A 252 23.78 8.72 -21.84
N VAL A 253 24.09 8.63 -20.54
CA VAL A 253 23.79 7.47 -19.71
C VAL A 253 22.83 7.83 -18.57
N ALA A 254 21.87 6.94 -18.28
CA ALA A 254 21.01 7.00 -17.10
C ALA A 254 21.32 5.83 -16.15
N VAL A 255 21.40 6.06 -14.84
CA VAL A 255 21.81 5.04 -13.85
C VAL A 255 20.64 4.62 -12.94
N THR A 256 20.65 3.35 -12.53
CA THR A 256 19.76 2.78 -11.51
C THR A 256 20.53 1.78 -10.63
N ILE A 257 20.06 1.56 -9.40
CA ILE A 257 20.70 0.64 -8.44
C ILE A 257 20.32 -0.82 -8.78
N GLU A 258 19.06 -1.05 -9.15
CA GLU A 258 18.54 -2.39 -9.39
C GLU A 258 18.41 -2.70 -10.89
N LYS A 259 18.62 -3.96 -11.25
CA LYS A 259 18.33 -4.44 -12.60
C LYS A 259 16.84 -4.33 -12.83
N GLU A 260 16.45 -3.74 -13.94
CA GLU A 260 15.03 -3.72 -14.29
C GLU A 260 14.79 -4.92 -15.18
N THR A 261 13.68 -5.63 -14.95
CA THR A 261 13.27 -6.68 -15.86
C THR A 261 13.11 -6.04 -17.24
N ALA A 262 13.90 -6.53 -18.20
CA ALA A 262 13.93 -5.97 -19.55
C ALA A 262 12.50 -5.90 -20.11
N ARG A 263 12.17 -4.75 -20.69
CA ARG A 263 10.92 -4.53 -21.43
C ARG A 263 10.87 -5.40 -22.68
#